data_AF-W7LGX5-F1
#
_entry.id   AF-W7LGX5-F1
#
_cell.length_a   1.000
_cell.length_b   1.000
_cell.length_c   1.000
_cell.angle_alpha   90.00
_cell.angle_beta   90.00
_cell.angle_gamma   90.00
#
_symmetry.space_group_name_H-M   'P 1'
#
loop_
_entity.id
_entity.type
_entity.pdbx_description
1 polymer ?
#
loop_
_entity_poly.entity_id
_entity_poly.type
_entity_poly.pdbx_seq_one_letter_code
_entity_poly.pdbx_strand_id
1 'polypeptide(L)'
;MDLWTLYTAFHEAHSLYYIALNMTTDPELLHTIRSSIEGSRTDTKMIEDFLLKEGVPLPLTNAEKPLSNPDSVPEGVKLTDDEIANLISVKIAASITFCAQAMIKTVRTDVGLMLFSLQVHLMEIASPP
;
A
#
# COMPACT_ATOMS: atom_id res chain seq x y z
N MET A 1 -16.82 7.07 -3.18
CA MET A 1 -15.67 7.00 -4.10
C MET A 1 -14.34 6.88 -3.36
N ASP A 2 -14.09 7.62 -2.27
CA ASP A 2 -12.78 7.60 -1.60
C ASP A 2 -12.28 6.20 -1.18
N LEU A 3 -13.14 5.37 -0.57
CA LEU A 3 -12.77 3.98 -0.23
C LEU A 3 -12.42 3.13 -1.46
N TRP A 4 -13.16 3.29 -2.56
CA TRP A 4 -12.87 2.58 -3.80
C TRP A 4 -11.53 3.03 -4.40
N THR A 5 -11.24 4.34 -4.36
CA THR A 5 -9.96 4.89 -4.79
C THR A 5 -8.82 4.38 -3.91
N LEU A 6 -9.01 4.33 -2.59
CA LEU A 6 -8.01 3.85 -1.65
C LEU A 6 -7.73 2.35 -1.84
N TYR A 7 -8.77 1.54 -2.02
CA TYR A 7 -8.65 0.12 -2.37
C TYR A 7 -7.82 -0.07 -3.65
N THR A 8 -8.11 0.71 -4.69
CA THR A 8 -7.35 0.69 -5.95
C THR A 8 -5.88 1.05 -5.70
N ALA A 9 -5.63 2.14 -4.97
CA ALA A 9 -4.28 2.60 -4.68
C ALA A 9 -3.46 1.57 -3.88
N PHE A 10 -4.08 0.87 -2.94
CA PHE A 10 -3.38 -0.17 -2.17
C PHE A 10 -3.08 -1.42 -3.01
N HIS A 11 -4.00 -1.81 -3.90
CA HIS A 11 -3.72 -2.87 -4.86
C HIS A 11 -2.57 -2.54 -5.83
N GLU A 12 -2.49 -1.30 -6.31
CA GLU A 12 -1.35 -0.86 -7.12
C GLU A 12 -0.06 -0.83 -6.29
N ALA A 13 -0.12 -0.41 -5.02
CA ALA A 13 1.02 -0.46 -4.12
C ALA A 13 1.55 -1.88 -3.90
N HIS A 14 0.67 -2.90 -3.84
CA HIS A 14 1.12 -4.29 -3.77
C HIS A 14 2.00 -4.66 -4.96
N SER A 15 1.63 -4.23 -6.17
CA SER A 15 2.45 -4.47 -7.36
C SER A 15 3.82 -3.81 -7.23
N LEU A 16 3.88 -2.58 -6.72
CA LEU A 16 5.14 -1.87 -6.48
C LEU A 16 6.00 -2.55 -5.42
N TYR A 17 5.41 -3.06 -4.34
CA TYR A 17 6.15 -3.80 -3.31
C TYR A 17 6.74 -5.11 -3.85
N TYR A 18 5.99 -5.86 -4.67
CA TYR A 18 6.53 -7.07 -5.31
C TYR A 18 7.62 -6.75 -6.33
N ILE A 19 7.53 -5.63 -7.04
CA ILE A 19 8.61 -5.14 -7.91
C ILE A 19 9.84 -4.80 -7.07
N ALA A 20 9.67 -4.10 -5.94
CA ALA A 20 10.75 -3.75 -5.03
C ALA A 20 11.46 -5.00 -4.46
N LEU A 21 10.71 -6.03 -4.04
CA LEU A 21 11.27 -7.32 -3.59
C LEU A 21 12.18 -7.97 -4.63
N ASN A 22 11.90 -7.72 -5.91
CA ASN A 22 12.63 -8.28 -7.04
C ASN A 22 13.80 -7.40 -7.49
N MET A 23 14.03 -6.24 -6.86
CA MET A 23 15.07 -5.27 -7.26
C MET A 23 16.15 -5.04 -6.19
N THR A 24 15.92 -5.45 -4.94
CA THR A 24 16.89 -5.25 -3.85
C THR A 24 17.38 -6.57 -3.25
N THR A 25 18.61 -6.54 -2.73
CA THR A 25 19.18 -7.59 -1.86
C THR A 25 19.44 -7.09 -0.45
N ASP A 26 19.16 -5.81 -0.16
CA ASP A 26 19.40 -5.23 1.16
C ASP A 26 18.45 -5.84 2.20
N PRO A 27 18.97 -6.46 3.28
CA PRO A 27 18.13 -7.21 4.22
C PRO A 27 17.17 -6.32 5.02
N GLU A 28 17.55 -5.08 5.33
CA GLU A 28 16.73 -4.14 6.10
C GLU A 28 15.56 -3.61 5.25
N LEU A 29 15.85 -3.26 4.00
CA LEU A 29 14.86 -2.84 3.03
C LEU A 29 13.91 -4.00 2.69
N LEU A 30 14.42 -5.23 2.52
CA LEU A 30 13.58 -6.41 2.32
C LEU A 30 12.64 -6.65 3.51
N HIS A 31 13.11 -6.45 4.74
CA HIS A 31 12.26 -6.54 5.92
C HIS A 31 11.15 -5.47 5.87
N THR A 32 11.51 -4.22 5.58
CA THR A 32 10.57 -3.10 5.46
C THR A 32 9.52 -3.33 4.36
N ILE A 33 9.93 -3.83 3.20
CA ILE A 33 9.01 -4.15 2.10
C ILE A 33 8.03 -5.25 2.51
N ARG A 34 8.49 -6.32 3.15
CA ARG A 34 7.63 -7.43 3.60
C ARG A 34 6.62 -6.97 4.65
N SER A 35 7.05 -6.19 5.64
CA SER A 35 6.16 -5.60 6.63
C SER A 35 5.12 -4.67 6.00
N SER A 36 5.53 -3.89 4.99
CA SER A 36 4.62 -3.02 4.23
C SER A 36 3.58 -3.81 3.42
N ILE A 37 3.96 -4.94 2.83
CA ILE A 37 3.02 -5.85 2.13
C ILE A 37 1.97 -6.36 3.10
N GLU A 38 2.38 -6.87 4.27
CA GLU A 38 1.44 -7.47 5.22
C GLU A 38 0.45 -6.43 5.77
N GLY A 39 0.93 -5.25 6.15
CA GLY A 39 0.08 -4.14 6.58
C GLY A 39 -0.90 -3.70 5.48
N SER A 40 -0.39 -3.50 4.26
CA SER A 40 -1.21 -3.09 3.11
C SER A 40 -2.27 -4.13 2.75
N ARG A 41 -1.98 -5.43 2.85
CA ARG A 41 -2.97 -6.49 2.60
C ARG A 41 -4.09 -6.49 3.64
N THR A 42 -3.74 -6.31 4.91
CA THR A 42 -4.71 -6.20 6.01
C THR A 42 -5.67 -5.03 5.79
N ASP A 43 -5.11 -3.86 5.50
CA ASP A 43 -5.87 -2.64 5.22
C ASP A 43 -6.74 -2.77 3.97
N THR A 44 -6.18 -3.34 2.89
CA THR A 44 -6.92 -3.58 1.64
C THR A 44 -8.10 -4.51 1.86
N LYS A 45 -7.93 -5.56 2.67
CA LYS A 45 -9.00 -6.54 2.97
C LYS A 45 -10.15 -5.89 3.73
N MET A 46 -9.84 -5.02 4.69
CA MET A 46 -10.85 -4.25 5.42
C MET A 46 -11.72 -3.41 4.48
N ILE A 47 -11.11 -2.75 3.50
CA ILE A 47 -11.83 -1.94 2.51
C ILE A 47 -12.63 -2.85 1.56
N GLU A 48 -12.05 -3.96 1.10
CA GLU A 48 -12.69 -4.94 0.23
C GLU A 48 -14.01 -5.44 0.82
N ASP A 49 -13.96 -5.93 2.06
CA ASP A 49 -15.11 -6.52 2.74
C ASP A 49 -16.23 -5.48 2.93
N PHE A 50 -15.86 -4.22 3.20
CA PHE A 50 -16.81 -3.13 3.29
C PHE A 50 -17.47 -2.81 1.94
N LEU A 51 -16.68 -2.65 0.87
CA LEU A 51 -17.20 -2.33 -0.46
C LEU A 51 -18.13 -3.43 -0.97
N LEU A 52 -17.76 -4.69 -0.80
CA LEU A 52 -18.59 -5.85 -1.19
C LEU A 52 -19.88 -5.90 -0.39
N LYS A 53 -19.83 -5.64 0.93
CA LYS A 53 -21.02 -5.59 1.79
C LYS A 53 -22.00 -4.49 1.36
N GLU A 54 -21.49 -3.35 0.91
CA GLU A 54 -22.30 -2.22 0.41
C GLU A 54 -22.76 -2.43 -1.05
N GLY A 55 -22.42 -3.56 -1.68
CA GLY A 55 -22.78 -3.86 -3.07
C GLY A 55 -22.02 -3.03 -4.10
N VAL A 56 -20.87 -2.46 -3.72
CA VAL A 56 -20.01 -1.67 -4.61
C VAL A 56 -19.08 -2.61 -5.37
N PRO A 57 -19.06 -2.57 -6.71
CA PRO A 57 -18.13 -3.38 -7.50
C PRO A 57 -16.68 -2.94 -7.28
N LEU A 58 -15.80 -3.92 -7.14
CA LEU A 58 -14.35 -3.70 -7.01
C LEU A 58 -13.73 -3.37 -8.39
N PRO A 59 -12.65 -2.56 -8.42
CA PRO A 59 -11.84 -2.41 -9.63
C PRO A 59 -11.21 -3.74 -10.06
N LEU A 60 -10.71 -3.77 -11.30
CA LEU A 60 -9.80 -4.84 -11.72
C LEU A 60 -8.50 -4.73 -10.92
N THR A 61 -8.03 -5.85 -10.39
CA THR A 61 -6.79 -5.92 -9.61
C THR A 61 -5.72 -6.68 -10.38
N ASN A 62 -4.46 -6.30 -10.14
CA ASN A 62 -3.31 -6.97 -10.74
C ASN A 62 -2.96 -8.25 -9.96
N ALA A 63 -2.52 -9.28 -10.69
CA ALA A 63 -1.94 -10.46 -10.08
C ALA A 63 -0.58 -10.12 -9.44
N GLU A 64 -0.22 -10.88 -8.39
CA GLU A 64 1.09 -10.74 -7.74
C GLU A 64 2.21 -10.99 -8.75
N LYS A 65 3.28 -10.19 -8.66
CA LYS A 65 4.42 -10.37 -9.56
C LYS A 65 5.19 -11.63 -9.16
N PRO A 66 5.63 -12.45 -10.11
CA PRO A 66 6.46 -13.61 -9.81
C PRO A 66 7.80 -13.16 -9.21
N LEU A 67 8.39 -14.01 -8.38
CA LEU A 67 9.73 -13.77 -7.84
C LEU A 67 10.79 -13.90 -8.95
N SER A 68 11.79 -13.01 -8.93
CA SER A 68 12.95 -13.03 -9.82
C SER A 68 14.24 -12.81 -9.05
N ASN A 69 15.38 -13.11 -9.66
CA ASN A 69 16.69 -12.81 -9.09
C ASN A 69 16.99 -11.29 -9.20
N PRO A 70 17.16 -10.55 -8.09
CA PRO A 70 17.48 -9.11 -8.14
C PRO A 70 18.78 -8.78 -8.85
N ASP A 71 19.77 -9.69 -8.84
CA ASP A 71 21.06 -9.50 -9.51
C ASP A 71 20.97 -9.65 -11.04
N SER A 72 19.85 -10.20 -11.54
CA SER A 72 19.62 -10.38 -12.97
C SER A 72 18.78 -9.26 -13.59
N VAL A 73 18.31 -8.29 -12.80
CA VAL A 73 17.54 -7.15 -13.29
C VAL A 73 18.48 -6.17 -14.01
N PRO A 74 18.22 -5.78 -15.26
CA PRO A 74 19.07 -4.83 -15.98
C PRO A 74 19.11 -3.46 -15.28
N GLU A 75 20.31 -2.90 -15.10
CA GLU A 75 20.54 -1.64 -14.38
C GLU A 75 19.68 -0.46 -14.89
N GLY A 76 19.40 -0.40 -16.19
CA GLY A 76 18.59 0.69 -16.77
C GLY A 76 17.10 0.68 -16.35
N VAL A 77 16.62 -0.38 -15.69
CA VAL A 77 15.25 -0.50 -15.18
C VAL A 77 15.20 -0.88 -13.69
N LYS A 78 16.36 -1.08 -13.06
CA LYS A 78 16.49 -1.46 -11.66
C LYS A 78 16.43 -0.20 -10.81
N LEU A 79 15.45 -0.13 -9.90
CA LEU A 79 15.44 0.93 -8.89
C LEU A 79 16.57 0.67 -7.88
N THR A 80 17.25 1.74 -7.50
CA THR A 80 18.21 1.72 -6.39
C THR A 80 17.48 1.55 -5.05
N ASP A 81 18.21 1.09 -4.03
CA ASP A 81 17.64 0.91 -2.69
C ASP A 81 17.06 2.21 -2.12
N ASP A 82 17.72 3.35 -2.36
CA ASP A 82 17.23 4.67 -1.97
C ASP A 82 15.95 5.07 -2.72
N GLU A 83 15.85 4.78 -4.02
CA GLU A 83 14.63 5.03 -4.80
C GLU A 83 13.46 4.19 -4.29
N ILE A 84 13.71 2.92 -3.94
CA ILE A 84 12.72 2.03 -3.35
C ILE A 84 12.27 2.56 -1.99
N ALA A 85 13.20 2.89 -1.09
CA ALA A 85 12.90 3.41 0.24
C ALA A 85 12.09 4.72 0.16
N ASN A 86 12.49 5.63 -0.72
CA ASN A 86 11.77 6.87 -0.97
C ASN A 86 10.37 6.62 -1.54
N LEU A 87 10.22 5.69 -2.49
CA LEU A 87 8.92 5.34 -3.08
C LEU A 87 7.94 4.83 -2.02
N ILE A 88 8.40 3.93 -1.13
CA ILE A 88 7.60 3.40 -0.02
C ILE A 88 7.18 4.54 0.92
N SER A 89 8.14 5.40 1.30
CA SER A 89 7.92 6.52 2.21
C SER A 89 6.89 7.52 1.65
N VAL A 90 7.06 7.91 0.39
CA VAL A 90 6.13 8.82 -0.32
C VAL A 90 4.75 8.20 -0.45
N LYS A 91 4.66 6.90 -0.79
CA LYS A 91 3.37 6.19 -0.85
C LYS A 91 2.65 6.26 0.50
N ILE A 92 3.34 5.99 1.60
CA ILE A 92 2.72 6.00 2.93
C ILE A 92 2.23 7.40 3.28
N ALA A 93 3.07 8.42 3.09
CA ALA A 93 2.69 9.81 3.33
C ALA A 93 1.48 10.25 2.48
N ALA A 94 1.43 9.85 1.20
CA ALA A 94 0.32 10.11 0.31
C ALA A 94 -0.97 9.42 0.77
N SER A 95 -0.86 8.16 1.23
CA SER A 95 -1.99 7.38 1.75
C SER A 95 -2.55 7.99 3.03
N ILE A 96 -1.69 8.39 3.97
CA ILE A 96 -2.06 9.11 5.20
C ILE A 96 -2.81 10.39 4.87
N THR A 97 -2.26 11.19 3.95
CA THR A 97 -2.88 12.45 3.50
C THR A 97 -4.26 12.19 2.88
N PHE A 98 -4.37 11.15 2.06
CA PHE A 98 -5.63 10.78 1.43
C PHE A 98 -6.69 10.36 2.46
N CYS A 99 -6.33 9.54 3.44
CA CYS A 99 -7.24 9.15 4.53
C CYS A 99 -7.76 10.37 5.29
N ALA A 100 -6.87 11.31 5.64
CA ALA A 100 -7.27 12.56 6.31
C ALA A 100 -8.27 13.37 5.47
N GLN A 101 -8.01 13.54 4.18
CA GLN A 101 -8.92 14.24 3.27
C GLN A 101 -10.25 13.52 3.10
N ALA A 102 -10.25 12.19 2.99
CA ALA A 102 -11.45 11.36 2.91
C ALA A 102 -12.31 11.47 4.17
N MET A 103 -11.69 11.53 5.36
CA MET A 103 -12.40 11.71 6.62
C MET A 103 -13.10 13.08 6.72
N ILE A 104 -12.52 14.15 6.19
CA ILE A 104 -13.17 15.47 6.21
C ILE A 104 -14.44 15.49 5.34
N LYS A 105 -14.50 14.64 4.31
CA LYS A 105 -15.63 14.55 3.38
C LYS A 105 -16.71 13.55 3.81
N THR A 106 -16.39 12.60 4.70
CA THR A 106 -17.35 11.54 5.07
C THR A 106 -18.36 12.04 6.10
N VAL A 107 -19.63 11.75 5.85
CA VAL A 107 -20.74 11.99 6.80
C VAL A 107 -21.12 10.73 7.57
N ARG A 108 -20.66 9.56 7.11
CA ARG A 108 -20.90 8.26 7.73
C ARG A 108 -19.84 8.00 8.80
N THR A 109 -20.27 7.88 10.05
CA THR A 109 -19.38 7.70 11.20
C THR A 109 -18.60 6.39 11.12
N ASP A 110 -19.23 5.30 10.68
CA ASP A 110 -18.59 4.00 10.49
C ASP A 110 -17.46 4.06 9.45
N VAL A 111 -17.70 4.73 8.32
CA VAL A 111 -16.69 4.99 7.29
C VAL A 111 -15.58 5.90 7.80
N GLY A 112 -15.92 6.94 8.57
CA GLY A 112 -14.94 7.83 9.20
C GLY A 112 -14.00 7.10 10.15
N LEU A 113 -14.54 6.22 10.99
CA LEU A 113 -13.75 5.38 11.90
C LEU A 113 -12.87 4.38 11.14
N MET A 114 -13.36 3.81 10.03
CA MET A 114 -12.54 2.95 9.17
C MET A 114 -11.35 3.71 8.59
N LEU A 115 -11.58 4.88 7.99
CA LEU A 115 -10.51 5.72 7.43
C LEU A 115 -9.51 6.17 8.51
N PHE A 116 -9.99 6.45 9.72
CA PHE A 116 -9.13 6.77 10.86
C PHE A 116 -8.25 5.58 11.25
N SER A 117 -8.83 4.38 11.36
CA SER A 117 -8.08 3.16 11.66
C SER A 117 -6.99 2.89 10.62
N LEU A 118 -7.32 3.03 9.33
CA LEU A 118 -6.37 2.90 8.23
C LEU A 118 -5.24 3.94 8.33
N GLN A 119 -5.57 5.19 8.66
CA GLN A 119 -4.56 6.23 8.84
C GLN A 119 -3.60 5.92 10.00
N VAL A 120 -4.11 5.40 11.12
CA VAL A 120 -3.30 5.01 12.27
C VAL A 120 -2.35 3.87 11.91
N HIS A 121 -2.84 2.80 11.26
CA HIS A 121 -1.97 1.71 10.81
C HIS A 121 -0.86 2.20 9.86
N LEU A 122 -1.18 3.09 8.93
CA LEU A 122 -0.17 3.69 8.04
C LEU A 122 0.88 4.51 8.81
N MET A 123 0.49 5.21 9.87
CA MET A 123 1.42 5.97 10.73
C MET A 123 2.32 5.05 11.56
N GLU A 124 1.81 3.91 12.01
CA GLU A 124 2.60 2.89 12.71
C GLU A 124 3.67 2.32 11.78
N ILE A 125 3.33 2.01 10.52
CA ILE A 125 4.29 1.54 9.51
C ILE A 125 5.34 2.63 9.18
N ALA A 126 4.94 3.90 9.17
CA ALA A 126 5.86 5.01 8.90
C ALA A 126 6.82 5.32 10.08
N SER A 127 6.51 4.84 11.29
CA SER A 127 7.32 5.09 12.47
C SER A 127 8.26 3.92 12.69
N PRO A 128 9.56 4.04 12.36
CA PRO A 128 10.51 2.97 12.69
C PRO A 128 10.54 2.75 14.22
N PRO A 129 10.79 1.50 14.68
CA PRO A 129 10.95 1.20 16.10
C PRO A 129 12.14 1.91 16.75
#